data_AF-A0A822XHP1-F1
#
_entry.id   AF-A0A822XHP1-F1
#
_cell.length_a   1.000
_cell.length_b   1.000
_cell.length_c   1.000
_cell.angle_alpha   90.00
_cell.angle_beta   90.00
_cell.angle_gamma   90.00
#
_symmetry.space_group_name_H-M   'P 1'
#
loop_
_entity.id
_entity.type
_entity.pdbx_description
1 polymer ?
#
loop_
_entity_poly.entity_id
_entity_poly.type
_entity_poly.pdbx_seq_one_letter_code
_entity_poly.pdbx_strand_id
1 'polypeptide(L)'
;MIPSPFFPVEFSRYPSCFLRLGAGLEKCRTRSLSVRASGHSNNDTTPIAPLRFESPVGQLLVQIMQTHPHLLPAAIDQQLENLQTDQGAQGEESLPPQNDLLYRRIAEVQEKERRKALEEIIYCLIVQKFMENAISMIPPISVPSSDPTGRVDLWPNQEQKLESVHSPEAFEMIQSHLSLVLGDRLVGPLDTIVQISKLKLGKLYAASIMYGYFLKRVDQRFQLERTMKTLPDGFDEDQVLKDPAPENQLWDADSLIRISPDDGDSDGDGDILGSGETKSYRLRSYVMYLDAETLQRYATVRTKEAISLIEKQTQALFGRPDIRIAEDGSLDTSNDEMIGLTFSGLTMLVLEAVAFGSFLWDAESYVESKDESVTS
;
A
#
# COMPACT_ATOMS: atom_id res chain seq x y z
N MET A 1 58.60 35.84 43.09
CA MET A 1 57.92 34.82 43.92
C MET A 1 57.98 33.50 43.19
N ILE A 2 58.65 32.53 43.81
CA ILE A 2 58.80 31.10 43.47
C ILE A 2 57.78 30.34 44.36
N PRO A 3 57.31 29.09 44.09
CA PRO A 3 57.64 28.15 43.01
C PRO A 3 56.42 27.53 42.29
N SER A 4 56.73 26.78 41.21
CA SER A 4 56.04 25.58 40.69
C SER A 4 56.41 24.36 41.59
N PRO A 5 56.51 23.06 41.20
CA PRO A 5 56.06 22.28 40.04
C PRO A 5 55.41 20.91 40.44
N PHE A 6 55.22 20.02 39.44
CA PHE A 6 55.16 18.54 39.47
C PHE A 6 53.82 17.82 39.17
N PHE A 7 53.78 17.27 37.94
CA PHE A 7 53.10 16.02 37.52
C PHE A 7 53.69 14.79 38.25
N PRO A 8 53.02 13.61 38.31
CA PRO A 8 53.08 12.64 37.21
C PRO A 8 51.83 11.78 36.95
N VAL A 9 51.85 11.25 35.72
CA VAL A 9 51.15 10.06 35.21
C VAL A 9 51.65 8.81 35.95
N GLU A 10 50.78 7.84 36.25
CA GLU A 10 51.21 6.47 36.48
C GLU A 10 50.21 5.42 35.97
N PHE A 11 50.70 4.60 35.06
CA PHE A 11 50.21 3.27 34.67
C PHE A 11 50.45 2.29 35.84
N SER A 12 49.49 1.40 36.15
CA SER A 12 49.80 0.11 36.79
C SER A 12 48.62 -0.85 36.65
N ARG A 13 48.72 -1.83 35.75
CA ARG A 13 49.14 -3.23 35.99
C ARG A 13 48.00 -4.17 36.39
N TYR A 14 47.78 -5.13 35.50
CA TYR A 14 47.29 -6.47 35.79
C TYR A 14 47.91 -7.08 37.06
N PRO A 15 47.15 -7.92 37.78
CA PRO A 15 47.72 -9.08 38.42
C PRO A 15 47.27 -10.34 37.67
N SER A 16 48.19 -10.88 36.89
CA SER A 16 48.24 -12.31 36.59
C SER A 16 48.48 -13.08 37.88
N CYS A 17 47.50 -13.85 38.33
CA CYS A 17 47.72 -14.93 39.31
C CYS A 17 47.80 -16.26 38.57
N PHE A 18 49.03 -16.71 38.34
CA PHE A 18 49.32 -18.14 38.24
C PHE A 18 49.24 -18.73 39.65
N LEU A 19 48.51 -19.83 39.83
CA LEU A 19 48.86 -20.86 40.80
C LEU A 19 48.13 -22.18 40.50
N ARG A 20 48.97 -23.16 40.14
CA ARG A 20 48.95 -24.57 40.53
C ARG A 20 47.87 -25.52 40.00
N LEU A 21 48.37 -26.35 39.07
CA LEU A 21 48.08 -27.76 38.85
C LEU A 21 47.58 -28.52 40.09
N GLY A 22 46.36 -29.05 39.99
CA GLY A 22 45.81 -30.07 40.87
C GLY A 22 44.93 -30.99 40.02
N ALA A 23 45.41 -32.22 39.80
CA ALA A 23 44.69 -33.24 39.05
C ALA A 23 43.45 -33.70 39.84
N GLY A 24 42.29 -33.67 39.20
CA GLY A 24 41.02 -34.18 39.73
C GLY A 24 40.12 -34.56 38.56
N LEU A 25 40.01 -35.86 38.34
CA LEU A 25 39.23 -36.47 37.27
C LEU A 25 37.75 -36.48 37.65
N GLU A 26 36.95 -35.53 37.15
CA GLU A 26 35.48 -35.62 37.23
C GLU A 26 34.83 -35.39 35.87
N LYS A 27 34.05 -36.39 35.46
CA LYS A 27 33.26 -36.43 34.23
C LYS A 27 32.06 -35.49 34.36
N CYS A 28 32.15 -34.29 33.80
CA CYS A 28 30.97 -33.44 33.54
C CYS A 28 30.57 -33.51 32.06
N ARG A 29 29.40 -34.11 31.86
CA ARG A 29 28.66 -34.26 30.60
C ARG A 29 28.50 -32.89 29.92
N THR A 30 29.08 -32.72 28.73
CA THR A 30 28.98 -31.51 27.91
C THR A 30 27.51 -31.27 27.52
N ARG A 31 26.83 -30.34 28.19
CA ARG A 31 25.62 -29.72 27.65
C ARG A 31 26.10 -28.71 26.61
N SER A 32 25.85 -28.98 25.34
CA SER A 32 26.01 -28.03 24.25
C SER A 32 25.08 -26.84 24.50
N LEU A 33 25.63 -25.74 25.02
CA LEU A 33 24.99 -24.43 24.96
C LEU A 33 25.02 -23.99 23.50
N SER A 34 23.93 -24.24 22.79
CA SER A 34 23.65 -23.56 21.52
C SER A 34 23.37 -22.10 21.85
N VAL A 35 24.38 -21.26 21.72
CA VAL A 35 24.24 -19.80 21.77
C VAL A 35 23.66 -19.38 20.42
N ARG A 36 22.33 -19.23 20.36
CA ARG A 36 21.69 -18.47 19.29
C ARG A 36 22.02 -17.00 19.54
N ALA A 37 22.95 -16.45 18.78
CA ALA A 37 23.10 -15.01 18.67
C ALA A 37 21.81 -14.46 18.05
N SER A 38 20.94 -13.85 18.85
CA SER A 38 19.92 -12.96 18.31
C SER A 38 20.67 -11.71 17.88
N GLY A 39 20.86 -11.54 16.56
CA GLY A 39 21.31 -10.29 15.98
C GLY A 39 20.25 -9.22 16.24
N HIS A 40 20.30 -8.62 17.43
CA HIS A 40 19.56 -7.41 17.71
C HIS A 40 20.47 -6.24 17.36
N SER A 41 20.56 -5.94 16.06
CA SER A 41 20.94 -4.60 15.64
C SER A 41 19.76 -3.70 15.98
N ASN A 42 19.75 -3.22 17.21
CA ASN A 42 18.82 -2.21 17.66
C ASN A 42 19.26 -0.87 17.04
N ASN A 43 18.96 -0.72 15.75
CA ASN A 43 18.84 0.58 15.14
C ASN A 43 17.35 0.89 15.25
N ASP A 44 16.95 1.64 16.28
CA ASP A 44 15.60 2.22 16.39
C ASP A 44 15.41 3.29 15.30
N THR A 45 15.54 2.90 14.02
CA THR A 45 15.02 3.66 12.90
C THR A 45 13.53 3.37 12.85
N THR A 46 12.72 4.39 13.12
CA THR A 46 11.27 4.33 12.90
C THR A 46 11.00 3.77 11.50
N PRO A 47 10.13 2.75 11.37
CA PRO A 47 9.86 2.14 10.08
C PRO A 47 9.33 3.20 9.11
N ILE A 48 9.94 3.31 7.93
CA ILE A 48 9.55 4.27 6.89
C ILE A 48 8.15 3.95 6.35
N ALA A 49 7.81 2.66 6.31
CA ALA A 49 6.55 2.18 5.78
C ALA A 49 5.97 1.05 6.68
N PRO A 50 4.64 0.82 6.66
CA PRO A 50 3.99 -0.18 7.52
C PRO A 50 4.42 -1.63 7.24
N LEU A 51 4.59 -1.99 5.97
CA LEU A 51 5.00 -3.34 5.58
C LEU A 51 6.52 -3.48 5.64
N ARG A 52 7.00 -4.60 6.18
CA ARG A 52 8.43 -4.89 6.32
C ARG A 52 8.96 -5.66 5.13
N PHE A 53 10.19 -5.33 4.75
CA PHE A 53 10.96 -6.02 3.71
C PHE A 53 11.67 -7.22 4.33
N GLU A 54 11.44 -8.41 3.80
CA GLU A 54 11.97 -9.67 4.30
C GLU A 54 12.98 -10.32 3.34
N SER A 55 12.90 -10.02 2.03
CA SER A 55 13.85 -10.48 1.02
C SER A 55 15.22 -9.80 1.20
N PRO A 56 16.35 -10.47 0.87
CA PRO A 56 17.65 -9.81 0.80
C PRO A 56 17.63 -8.58 -0.13
N VAL A 57 16.88 -8.65 -1.24
CA VAL A 57 16.69 -7.53 -2.17
C VAL A 57 15.99 -6.37 -1.49
N GLY A 58 14.87 -6.63 -0.81
CA GLY A 58 14.14 -5.57 -0.11
C GLY A 58 14.92 -4.95 1.04
N GLN A 59 15.69 -5.75 1.80
CA GLN A 59 16.57 -5.23 2.86
C GLN A 59 17.65 -4.29 2.30
N LEU A 60 18.26 -4.64 1.15
CA LEU A 60 19.18 -3.77 0.43
C LEU A 60 18.50 -2.47 0.00
N LEU A 61 17.31 -2.55 -0.60
CA LEU A 61 16.57 -1.38 -1.05
C LEU A 61 16.18 -0.44 0.10
N VAL A 62 15.77 -0.98 1.25
CA VAL A 62 15.52 -0.18 2.47
C VAL A 62 16.78 0.55 2.91
N GLN A 63 17.92 -0.12 2.92
CA GLN A 63 19.19 0.50 3.31
C GLN A 63 19.57 1.64 2.34
N ILE A 64 19.38 1.43 1.03
CA ILE A 64 19.63 2.47 0.03
C ILE A 64 18.65 3.63 0.20
N MET A 65 17.37 3.35 0.42
CA MET A 65 16.34 4.36 0.66
C MET A 65 16.65 5.22 1.90
N GLN A 66 17.24 4.63 2.94
CA GLN A 66 17.65 5.35 4.16
C GLN A 66 18.95 6.14 4.00
N THR A 67 19.92 5.61 3.26
CA THR A 67 21.28 6.18 3.19
C THR A 67 21.52 7.07 1.96
N HIS A 68 21.03 6.65 0.80
CA HIS A 68 21.25 7.30 -0.49
C HIS A 68 19.98 7.21 -1.38
N PRO A 69 18.91 7.97 -1.07
CA PRO A 69 17.64 7.92 -1.81
C PRO A 69 17.78 8.15 -3.32
N HIS A 70 18.76 8.97 -3.74
CA HIS A 70 19.03 9.28 -5.14
C HIS A 70 19.57 8.10 -5.95
N LEU A 71 20.14 7.08 -5.30
CA LEU A 71 20.61 5.85 -5.97
C LEU A 71 19.51 4.80 -6.09
N LEU A 72 18.35 5.01 -5.45
CA LEU A 72 17.29 4.02 -5.38
C LEU A 72 16.76 3.59 -6.77
N PRO A 73 16.48 4.51 -7.72
CA PRO A 73 16.00 4.10 -9.05
C PRO A 73 17.01 3.21 -9.79
N ALA A 74 18.30 3.57 -9.73
CA ALA A 74 19.35 2.79 -10.37
C ALA A 74 19.54 1.42 -9.71
N ALA A 75 19.40 1.35 -8.37
CA ALA A 75 19.46 0.09 -7.65
C ALA A 75 18.27 -0.82 -8.00
N ILE A 76 17.06 -0.26 -8.11
CA ILE A 76 15.86 -1.01 -8.52
C ILE A 76 16.05 -1.59 -9.93
N ASP A 77 16.53 -0.78 -10.87
CA ASP A 77 16.82 -1.24 -12.23
C ASP A 77 17.80 -2.42 -12.26
N GLN A 78 18.89 -2.32 -11.49
CA GLN A 78 19.85 -3.42 -11.39
C GLN A 78 19.22 -4.69 -10.79
N GLN A 79 18.35 -4.56 -9.78
CA GLN A 79 17.71 -5.73 -9.17
C GLN A 79 16.68 -6.37 -10.11
N LEU A 80 15.96 -5.57 -10.89
CA LEU A 80 15.04 -6.10 -11.91
C LEU A 80 15.80 -6.84 -13.01
N GLU A 81 16.91 -6.29 -13.50
CA GLU A 81 17.78 -6.96 -14.48
C GLU A 81 18.31 -8.30 -13.95
N ASN A 82 18.80 -8.33 -12.69
CA ASN A 82 19.31 -9.55 -12.07
C ASN A 82 18.23 -10.64 -11.98
N LEU A 83 16.99 -10.27 -11.62
CA LEU A 83 15.87 -11.21 -11.53
C LEU A 83 15.49 -11.80 -12.90
N GLN A 84 15.69 -11.04 -13.98
CA GLN A 84 15.48 -11.50 -15.35
C GLN A 84 16.64 -12.40 -15.83
N THR A 85 17.90 -12.05 -15.55
CA THR A 85 19.06 -12.88 -15.93
C THR A 85 19.02 -14.25 -15.25
N ASP A 86 18.63 -14.29 -13.98
CA ASP A 86 18.45 -15.54 -13.24
C ASP A 86 17.35 -16.42 -13.86
N GLN A 87 16.29 -15.80 -14.40
CA GLN A 87 15.23 -16.51 -15.11
C GLN A 87 15.69 -17.08 -16.46
N GLY A 88 16.48 -16.31 -17.23
CA GLY A 88 17.03 -16.74 -18.52
C GLY A 88 18.04 -17.87 -18.41
N ALA A 89 18.96 -17.80 -17.45
CA ALA A 89 19.96 -18.84 -17.20
C ALA A 89 19.33 -20.18 -16.83
N GLN A 90 18.22 -20.16 -16.08
CA GLN A 90 17.49 -21.37 -15.71
C GLN A 90 16.74 -22.00 -16.89
N GLY A 91 16.22 -21.21 -17.83
CA GLY A 91 15.55 -21.72 -19.03
C GLY A 91 16.48 -22.46 -19.99
N GLU A 92 17.75 -22.05 -20.06
CA GLU A 92 18.76 -22.68 -20.93
C GLU A 92 19.50 -23.86 -20.27
N GLU A 93 19.68 -23.86 -18.94
CA GLU A 93 20.28 -24.99 -18.22
C GLU A 93 19.29 -26.13 -17.87
N SER A 94 17.98 -25.93 -18.05
CA SER A 94 16.96 -26.91 -17.64
C SER A 94 16.56 -27.93 -18.72
N LEU A 95 17.47 -28.82 -19.12
CA LEU A 95 17.06 -30.17 -19.55
C LEU A 95 17.79 -31.28 -18.78
N PRO A 96 17.59 -31.45 -17.46
CA PRO A 96 17.93 -32.68 -16.75
C PRO A 96 16.73 -33.66 -16.74
N PRO A 97 16.98 -34.96 -16.50
CA PRO A 97 16.02 -36.04 -16.75
C PRO A 97 14.76 -35.94 -15.87
N GLN A 98 13.64 -36.41 -16.43
CA GLN A 98 12.24 -36.27 -15.96
C GLN A 98 11.90 -36.70 -14.51
N ASN A 99 12.84 -37.10 -13.65
CA ASN A 99 12.55 -37.79 -12.39
C ASN A 99 13.36 -37.31 -11.17
N ASP A 100 13.44 -36.01 -10.90
CA ASP A 100 14.05 -35.57 -9.66
C ASP A 100 13.20 -34.53 -8.91
N LEU A 101 12.43 -35.04 -7.94
CA LEU A 101 11.54 -34.26 -7.07
C LEU A 101 12.29 -33.11 -6.37
N LEU A 102 13.59 -33.28 -6.13
CA LEU A 102 14.45 -32.25 -5.53
C LEU A 102 14.59 -31.03 -6.43
N TYR A 103 14.90 -31.21 -7.72
CA TYR A 103 15.03 -30.09 -8.67
C TYR A 103 13.70 -29.36 -8.84
N ARG A 104 12.58 -30.11 -8.90
CA ARG A 104 11.25 -29.50 -8.91
C ARG A 104 11.02 -28.65 -7.66
N ARG A 105 11.39 -29.16 -6.48
CA ARG A 105 11.19 -28.43 -5.22
C ARG A 105 12.10 -27.21 -5.11
N ILE A 106 13.33 -27.29 -5.61
CA ILE A 106 14.27 -26.17 -5.67
C ILE A 106 13.72 -25.07 -6.57
N ALA A 107 13.25 -25.41 -7.78
CA ALA A 107 12.62 -24.45 -8.69
C ALA A 107 11.37 -23.80 -8.08
N GLU A 108 10.52 -24.58 -7.39
CA GLU A 108 9.34 -24.05 -6.69
C GLU A 108 9.71 -23.03 -5.58
N VAL A 109 10.81 -23.27 -4.85
CA VAL A 109 11.29 -22.36 -3.81
C VAL A 109 11.92 -21.11 -4.43
N GLN A 110 12.76 -21.26 -5.45
CA GLN A 110 13.38 -20.14 -6.16
C GLN A 110 12.33 -19.22 -6.79
N GLU A 111 11.30 -19.78 -7.43
CA GLU A 111 10.20 -18.99 -8.00
C GLU A 111 9.41 -18.25 -6.91
N LYS A 112 9.30 -18.82 -5.70
CA LYS A 112 8.67 -18.13 -4.57
C LYS A 112 9.54 -16.99 -4.05
N GLU A 113 10.85 -17.18 -3.99
CA GLU A 113 11.81 -16.13 -3.59
C GLU A 113 11.85 -14.99 -4.61
N ARG A 114 11.84 -15.31 -5.91
CA ARG A 114 11.77 -14.34 -7.01
C ARG A 114 10.50 -13.49 -6.94
N ARG A 115 9.34 -14.11 -6.79
CA ARG A 115 8.06 -13.40 -6.62
C ARG A 115 8.05 -12.51 -5.38
N LYS A 116 8.62 -12.98 -4.28
CA LYS A 116 8.76 -12.16 -3.06
C LYS A 116 9.68 -10.96 -3.29
N ALA A 117 10.79 -11.13 -4.00
CA ALA A 117 11.67 -10.03 -4.35
C ALA A 117 10.97 -8.99 -5.24
N LEU A 118 10.24 -9.43 -6.26
CA LEU A 118 9.45 -8.54 -7.13
C LEU A 118 8.38 -7.77 -6.36
N GLU A 119 7.62 -8.44 -5.50
CA GLU A 119 6.61 -7.80 -4.65
C GLU A 119 7.23 -6.70 -3.78
N GLU A 120 8.39 -6.98 -3.18
CA GLU A 120 9.12 -6.00 -2.36
C GLU A 120 9.71 -4.86 -3.21
N ILE A 121 10.14 -5.11 -4.45
CA ILE A 121 10.55 -4.05 -5.39
C ILE A 121 9.35 -3.13 -5.72
N ILE A 122 8.19 -3.70 -6.05
CA ILE A 122 6.96 -2.93 -6.32
C ILE A 122 6.60 -2.08 -5.10
N TYR A 123 6.65 -2.67 -3.90
CA TYR A 123 6.40 -1.92 -2.67
C TYR A 123 7.40 -0.78 -2.46
N CYS A 124 8.68 -1.02 -2.76
CA CYS A 124 9.72 0.00 -2.66
C CYS A 124 9.44 1.19 -3.59
N LEU A 125 9.01 0.94 -4.84
CA LEU A 125 8.60 1.98 -5.79
C LEU A 125 7.43 2.82 -5.26
N ILE A 126 6.44 2.18 -4.63
CA ILE A 126 5.30 2.89 -4.04
C ILE A 126 5.76 3.77 -2.87
N VAL A 127 6.57 3.23 -1.95
CA VAL A 127 7.12 3.99 -0.82
C VAL A 127 7.95 5.17 -1.32
N GLN A 128 8.76 4.98 -2.36
CA GLN A 128 9.50 6.06 -3.00
C GLN A 128 8.57 7.17 -3.50
N LYS A 129 7.42 6.85 -4.11
CA LYS A 129 6.43 7.85 -4.55
C LYS A 129 5.83 8.63 -3.37
N PHE A 130 5.55 7.97 -2.25
CA PHE A 130 5.12 8.68 -1.04
C PHE A 130 6.20 9.65 -0.53
N MET A 131 7.47 9.24 -0.53
CA MET A 131 8.58 10.11 -0.14
C MET A 131 8.80 11.30 -1.08
N GLU A 132 8.73 11.08 -2.40
CA GLU A 132 8.87 12.12 -3.44
C GLU A 132 7.80 13.20 -3.27
N ASN A 133 6.58 12.81 -2.90
CA ASN A 133 5.47 13.73 -2.62
C ASN A 133 5.48 14.27 -1.18
N ALA A 134 6.48 13.92 -0.36
CA ALA A 134 6.58 14.28 1.05
C ALA A 134 5.32 13.93 1.88
N ILE A 135 4.72 12.78 1.58
CA ILE A 135 3.57 12.20 2.27
C ILE A 135 4.07 11.13 3.25
N SER A 136 3.57 11.15 4.48
CA SER A 136 3.94 10.19 5.51
C SER A 136 2.89 9.09 5.51
N MET A 137 3.29 7.84 5.28
CA MET A 137 2.33 6.73 5.29
C MET A 137 1.74 6.54 6.68
N ILE A 138 0.46 6.15 6.73
CA ILE A 138 -0.26 5.88 7.98
C ILE A 138 0.43 4.73 8.72
N PRO A 139 0.79 4.90 10.00
CA PRO A 139 1.42 3.85 10.78
C PRO A 139 0.43 2.71 11.11
N PRO A 140 0.93 1.50 11.41
CA PRO A 140 0.11 0.39 11.88
C PRO A 140 -0.80 0.79 13.04
N ILE A 141 -2.10 0.51 12.91
CA ILE A 141 -3.11 0.85 13.92
C ILE A 141 -3.09 -0.22 15.01
N SER A 142 -2.12 -0.11 15.90
CA SER A 142 -2.04 -0.91 17.12
C SER A 142 -2.75 -0.18 18.26
N VAL A 143 -3.66 -0.87 18.95
CA VAL A 143 -4.37 -0.32 20.11
C VAL A 143 -3.37 -0.15 21.25
N PRO A 144 -3.15 1.06 21.81
CA PRO A 144 -2.47 1.17 23.09
C PRO A 144 -3.35 0.49 24.15
N SER A 145 -2.78 -0.50 24.85
CA SER A 145 -3.48 -1.43 25.77
C SER A 145 -4.16 -0.79 26.99
N SER A 146 -4.28 0.53 27.06
CA SER A 146 -4.65 1.28 28.26
C SER A 146 -5.83 2.23 28.09
N ASP A 147 -6.41 2.41 26.90
CA ASP A 147 -7.60 3.26 26.75
C ASP A 147 -8.70 2.59 25.92
N PRO A 148 -9.76 2.06 26.56
CA PRO A 148 -10.93 1.50 25.86
C PRO A 148 -11.79 2.56 25.15
N THR A 149 -11.43 3.85 25.26
CA THR A 149 -12.05 5.00 24.57
C THR A 149 -11.17 5.54 23.42
N GLY A 150 -10.02 4.92 23.18
CA GLY A 150 -8.86 5.51 22.51
C GLY A 150 -9.01 5.75 21.00
N ARG A 151 -9.19 7.02 20.64
CA ARG A 151 -8.97 7.55 19.30
C ARG A 151 -7.58 7.14 18.79
N VAL A 152 -7.48 6.56 17.60
CA VAL A 152 -6.19 6.07 17.04
C VAL A 152 -5.62 6.96 15.94
N ASP A 153 -6.41 7.88 15.39
CA ASP A 153 -6.06 8.76 14.28
C ASP A 153 -5.46 10.09 14.75
N LEU A 154 -4.23 10.02 15.22
CA LEU A 154 -3.39 11.19 15.52
C LEU A 154 -2.41 11.48 14.38
N TRP A 155 -2.83 11.24 13.14
CA TRP A 155 -2.01 11.43 11.94
C TRP A 155 -2.00 12.92 11.52
N PRO A 156 -0.90 13.40 10.93
CA PRO A 156 -0.88 14.75 10.36
C PRO A 156 -1.93 14.87 9.25
N ASN A 157 -2.61 16.02 9.17
CA ASN A 157 -3.45 16.32 8.01
C ASN A 157 -2.54 16.57 6.80
N GLN A 158 -2.63 15.70 5.79
CA GLN A 158 -1.88 15.77 4.54
C GLN A 158 -2.81 15.77 3.32
N GLU A 159 -4.08 16.15 3.50
CA GLU A 159 -5.13 16.12 2.47
C GLU A 159 -4.69 16.84 1.19
N GLN A 160 -4.16 18.06 1.31
CA GLN A 160 -3.69 18.84 0.16
C GLN A 160 -2.54 18.15 -0.60
N LYS A 161 -1.66 17.42 0.11
CA LYS A 161 -0.57 16.67 -0.55
C LYS A 161 -1.11 15.46 -1.30
N LEU A 162 -2.07 14.75 -0.70
CA LEU A 162 -2.74 13.61 -1.33
C LEU A 162 -3.58 14.03 -2.53
N GLU A 163 -4.25 15.18 -2.46
CA GLU A 163 -4.94 15.79 -3.60
C GLU A 163 -4.00 16.05 -4.77
N SER A 164 -2.81 16.60 -4.50
CA SER A 164 -1.83 16.95 -5.55
C SER A 164 -1.24 15.76 -6.31
N VAL A 165 -1.46 14.53 -5.84
CA VAL A 165 -1.04 13.29 -6.54
C VAL A 165 -1.91 13.02 -7.78
N HIS A 166 -3.14 13.52 -7.80
CA HIS A 166 -4.14 13.19 -8.81
C HIS A 166 -4.41 14.37 -9.74
N SER A 167 -4.87 14.09 -10.97
CA SER A 167 -5.39 15.13 -11.87
C SER A 167 -6.64 15.77 -11.24
N PRO A 168 -6.99 17.01 -11.58
CA PRO A 168 -8.19 17.65 -11.04
C PRO A 168 -9.45 16.85 -11.38
N GLU A 169 -9.53 16.28 -12.59
CA GLU A 169 -10.67 15.45 -13.00
C GLU A 169 -10.74 14.12 -12.22
N ALA A 170 -9.59 13.50 -11.92
CA ALA A 170 -9.54 12.32 -11.06
C ALA A 170 -9.93 12.67 -9.62
N PHE A 171 -9.47 13.80 -9.09
CA PHE A 171 -9.78 14.20 -7.73
C PHE A 171 -11.27 14.47 -7.52
N GLU A 172 -11.98 15.01 -8.50
CA GLU A 172 -13.45 15.15 -8.46
C GLU A 172 -14.16 13.79 -8.32
N MET A 173 -13.66 12.75 -8.99
CA MET A 173 -14.16 11.39 -8.81
C MET A 173 -13.83 10.83 -7.41
N ILE A 174 -12.64 11.14 -6.88
CA ILE A 174 -12.23 10.76 -5.52
C ILE A 174 -13.13 11.42 -4.47
N GLN A 175 -13.49 12.69 -4.64
CA GLN A 175 -14.45 13.37 -3.78
C GLN A 175 -15.82 12.68 -3.80
N SER A 176 -16.28 12.27 -4.98
CA SER A 176 -17.52 11.47 -5.10
C SER A 176 -17.40 10.12 -4.36
N HIS A 177 -16.27 9.42 -4.48
CA HIS A 177 -16.01 8.18 -3.73
C HIS A 177 -15.97 8.40 -2.21
N LEU A 178 -15.33 9.48 -1.75
CA LEU A 178 -15.32 9.88 -0.34
C LEU A 178 -16.73 10.12 0.19
N SER A 179 -17.58 10.85 -0.54
CA SER A 179 -18.97 11.07 -0.14
C SER A 179 -19.77 9.77 -0.05
N LEU A 180 -19.52 8.81 -0.94
CA LEU A 180 -20.19 7.49 -0.88
C LEU A 180 -19.71 6.65 0.30
N VAL A 181 -18.40 6.62 0.55
CA VAL A 181 -17.77 5.84 1.62
C VAL A 181 -18.10 6.39 3.01
N LEU A 182 -18.09 7.71 3.16
CA LEU A 182 -18.37 8.40 4.41
C LEU A 182 -19.88 8.58 4.64
N GLY A 183 -20.68 8.45 3.57
CA GLY A 183 -22.12 8.71 3.52
C GLY A 183 -22.46 10.21 3.64
N ASP A 184 -23.76 10.53 3.74
CA ASP A 184 -24.29 11.89 4.00
C ASP A 184 -23.90 12.47 5.38
N ARG A 185 -22.93 11.85 6.05
CA ARG A 185 -22.41 12.25 7.36
C ARG A 185 -21.39 13.40 7.27
N LEU A 186 -21.06 13.86 6.05
CA LEU A 186 -20.23 15.04 5.80
C LEU A 186 -20.83 16.35 6.37
N VAL A 187 -22.07 16.31 6.86
CA VAL A 187 -22.74 17.44 7.54
C VAL A 187 -22.35 17.53 9.04
N GLY A 188 -21.55 16.60 9.57
CA GLY A 188 -21.05 16.62 10.94
C GLY A 188 -19.68 17.29 11.12
N PRO A 189 -19.31 17.75 12.33
CA PRO A 189 -17.95 18.24 12.62
C PRO A 189 -16.89 17.19 12.29
N LEU A 190 -15.75 17.61 11.71
CA LEU A 190 -14.64 16.71 11.33
C LEU A 190 -14.06 15.91 12.51
N ASP A 191 -14.22 16.43 13.73
CA ASP A 191 -13.77 15.81 14.99
C ASP A 191 -14.72 14.71 15.51
N THR A 192 -15.84 14.45 14.83
CA THR A 192 -16.79 13.42 15.24
C THR A 192 -16.14 12.04 15.15
N ILE A 193 -16.11 11.33 16.28
CA ILE A 193 -15.53 10.00 16.38
C ILE A 193 -16.56 8.96 15.93
N VAL A 194 -16.18 8.15 14.95
CA VAL A 194 -16.92 7.00 14.45
C VAL A 194 -16.22 5.73 14.94
N GLN A 195 -16.98 4.78 15.48
CA GLN A 195 -16.46 3.47 15.80
C GLN A 195 -16.67 2.52 14.62
N ILE A 196 -15.57 1.98 14.09
CA ILE A 196 -15.56 1.08 12.94
C ILE A 196 -14.69 -0.12 13.30
N SER A 197 -15.13 -1.32 12.94
CA SER A 197 -14.37 -2.54 13.23
C SER A 197 -13.15 -2.68 12.30
N LYS A 198 -12.07 -3.33 12.77
CA LYS A 198 -10.83 -3.48 12.00
C LYS A 198 -11.06 -4.14 10.65
N LEU A 199 -11.91 -5.17 10.62
CA LEU A 199 -12.24 -5.90 9.40
C LEU A 199 -12.96 -4.99 8.39
N LYS A 200 -13.92 -4.17 8.84
CA LYS A 200 -14.62 -3.20 7.97
C LYS A 200 -13.66 -2.16 7.43
N LEU A 201 -12.76 -1.67 8.27
CA LEU A 201 -11.77 -0.67 7.89
C LEU A 201 -10.75 -1.23 6.89
N GLY A 202 -10.29 -2.46 7.10
CA GLY A 202 -9.40 -3.17 6.16
C GLY A 202 -10.06 -3.42 4.81
N LYS A 203 -11.34 -3.84 4.80
CA LYS A 203 -12.12 -3.97 3.55
C LYS A 203 -12.23 -2.64 2.82
N LEU A 204 -12.53 -1.56 3.55
CA LEU A 204 -12.65 -0.23 2.97
C LEU A 204 -11.33 0.26 2.38
N TYR A 205 -10.23 0.06 3.11
CA TYR A 205 -8.89 0.43 2.66
C TYR A 205 -8.49 -0.33 1.38
N ALA A 206 -8.67 -1.65 1.36
CA ALA A 206 -8.40 -2.47 0.18
C ALA A 206 -9.28 -2.07 -1.02
N ALA A 207 -10.58 -1.83 -0.80
CA ALA A 207 -11.49 -1.36 -1.85
C ALA A 207 -11.07 0.01 -2.40
N SER A 208 -10.59 0.91 -1.53
CA SER A 208 -10.10 2.24 -1.93
C SER A 208 -8.77 2.17 -2.69
N ILE A 209 -7.88 1.22 -2.36
CA ILE A 209 -6.70 0.92 -3.19
C ILE A 209 -7.13 0.48 -4.60
N MET A 210 -8.06 -0.47 -4.69
CA MET A 210 -8.55 -0.96 -5.98
C MET A 210 -9.19 0.17 -6.80
N TYR A 211 -9.95 1.06 -6.14
CA TYR A 211 -10.52 2.25 -6.77
C TYR A 211 -9.44 3.20 -7.30
N GLY A 212 -8.42 3.51 -6.50
CA GLY A 212 -7.32 4.38 -6.91
C GLY A 212 -6.48 3.80 -8.06
N TYR A 213 -6.30 2.48 -8.08
CA TYR A 213 -5.66 1.75 -9.17
C TYR A 213 -6.46 1.87 -10.47
N PHE A 214 -7.76 1.58 -10.41
CA PHE A 214 -8.67 1.74 -11.55
C PHE A 214 -8.69 3.19 -12.07
N LEU A 215 -8.87 4.16 -11.17
CA LEU A 215 -9.02 5.56 -11.53
C LEU A 215 -7.78 6.10 -12.24
N LYS A 216 -6.59 5.74 -11.76
CA LYS A 216 -5.32 6.12 -12.39
C LYS A 216 -5.23 5.67 -13.84
N ARG A 217 -5.68 4.43 -14.13
CA ARG A 217 -5.66 3.86 -15.47
C ARG A 217 -6.60 4.59 -16.42
N VAL A 218 -7.83 4.82 -15.97
CA VAL A 218 -8.82 5.55 -16.75
C VAL A 218 -8.34 6.97 -17.01
N ASP A 219 -7.86 7.68 -15.98
CA ASP A 219 -7.38 9.04 -16.11
C ASP A 219 -6.21 9.13 -17.10
N GLN A 220 -5.20 8.26 -16.98
CA GLN A 220 -4.09 8.23 -17.95
C GLN A 220 -4.57 7.98 -19.38
N ARG A 221 -5.52 7.06 -19.59
CA ARG A 221 -6.08 6.82 -20.92
C ARG A 221 -6.86 8.02 -21.43
N PHE A 222 -7.68 8.63 -20.59
CA PHE A 222 -8.46 9.82 -20.91
C PHE A 222 -7.54 10.98 -21.32
N GLN A 223 -6.52 11.27 -20.53
CA GLN A 223 -5.55 12.34 -20.84
C GLN A 223 -4.73 12.04 -22.11
N LEU A 224 -4.41 10.76 -22.36
CA LEU A 224 -3.74 10.35 -23.59
C LEU A 224 -4.62 10.60 -24.82
N GLU A 225 -5.87 10.13 -24.80
CA GLU A 225 -6.81 10.30 -25.92
C GLU A 225 -7.12 11.79 -26.16
N ARG A 226 -7.20 12.58 -25.08
CA ARG A 226 -7.34 14.04 -25.15
C ARG A 226 -6.14 14.68 -25.86
N THR A 227 -4.93 14.29 -25.47
CA THR A 227 -3.69 14.82 -26.05
C THR A 227 -3.53 14.38 -27.52
N MET A 228 -3.97 13.17 -27.86
CA MET A 228 -3.94 12.62 -29.22
C MET A 228 -5.11 13.09 -30.09
N LYS A 229 -6.07 13.85 -29.53
CA LYS A 229 -7.31 14.30 -30.20
C LYS A 229 -8.12 13.13 -30.78
N THR A 230 -8.16 12.02 -30.06
CA THR A 230 -8.93 10.83 -30.41
C THR A 230 -10.16 10.64 -29.50
N LEU A 231 -10.43 11.61 -28.61
CA LEU A 231 -11.65 11.61 -27.83
C LEU A 231 -12.87 11.77 -28.76
N PRO A 232 -14.00 11.11 -28.44
CA PRO A 232 -15.25 11.37 -29.15
C PRO A 232 -15.65 12.85 -29.07
N ASP A 233 -16.34 13.34 -30.11
CA ASP A 233 -16.88 14.71 -30.12
C ASP A 233 -17.82 14.92 -28.91
N GLY A 234 -17.57 15.95 -28.11
CA GLY A 234 -18.34 16.27 -26.89
C GLY A 234 -17.57 16.20 -25.57
N PHE A 235 -16.32 15.69 -25.58
CA PHE A 235 -15.45 15.68 -24.39
C PHE A 235 -14.47 16.86 -24.32
N ASP A 236 -14.28 17.59 -25.42
CA ASP A 236 -13.33 18.71 -25.54
C ASP A 236 -13.93 20.10 -25.22
N GLU A 237 -15.25 20.24 -25.14
CA GLU A 237 -15.93 21.52 -24.85
C GLU A 237 -17.02 21.39 -23.78
N ASP A 238 -17.31 22.50 -23.08
CA ASP A 238 -18.30 22.65 -22.00
C ASP A 238 -19.77 22.51 -22.46
N GLN A 239 -20.04 21.58 -23.38
CA GLN A 239 -21.37 21.34 -23.89
C GLN A 239 -22.09 20.30 -23.02
N VAL A 240 -23.11 20.79 -22.34
CA VAL A 240 -24.08 20.06 -21.53
C VAL A 240 -24.72 18.95 -22.40
N LEU A 241 -24.32 17.70 -22.18
CA LEU A 241 -25.06 16.55 -22.69
C LEU A 241 -26.40 16.44 -21.95
N LYS A 242 -27.48 16.78 -22.67
CA LYS A 242 -28.83 16.28 -22.36
C LYS A 242 -28.98 14.87 -22.97
N ASP A 243 -29.64 14.00 -22.20
CA ASP A 243 -30.27 12.71 -22.59
C ASP A 243 -29.49 11.37 -22.40
N PRO A 244 -30.24 10.26 -22.18
CA PRO A 244 -30.20 9.51 -20.92
C PRO A 244 -29.27 8.28 -20.93
N ALA A 245 -28.86 7.91 -19.73
CA ALA A 245 -27.95 6.81 -19.42
C ALA A 245 -28.48 5.43 -19.84
N PRO A 246 -27.61 4.51 -20.29
CA PRO A 246 -27.84 3.07 -20.14
C PRO A 246 -27.44 2.61 -18.73
N GLU A 247 -28.26 1.74 -18.17
CA GLU A 247 -28.13 1.10 -16.88
C GLU A 247 -26.89 0.17 -16.84
N ASN A 248 -25.71 0.70 -16.48
CA ASN A 248 -24.61 -0.13 -15.99
C ASN A 248 -24.52 0.00 -14.46
N GLN A 249 -25.33 -0.83 -13.80
CA GLN A 249 -25.35 -1.11 -12.36
C GLN A 249 -24.08 -1.86 -11.93
N LEU A 250 -22.91 -1.21 -11.94
CA LEU A 250 -21.67 -1.80 -11.39
C LEU A 250 -21.29 -1.24 -10.01
N TRP A 251 -22.12 -0.36 -9.45
CA TRP A 251 -21.97 0.18 -8.09
C TRP A 251 -23.22 -0.04 -7.25
N ASP A 252 -23.80 -1.25 -7.31
CA ASP A 252 -24.82 -1.62 -6.34
C ASP A 252 -24.14 -1.89 -4.99
N ALA A 253 -24.22 -0.88 -4.13
CA ALA A 253 -23.85 -0.94 -2.72
C ALA A 253 -24.93 -1.63 -1.87
N ASP A 254 -25.98 -2.21 -2.49
CA ASP A 254 -26.93 -3.09 -1.81
C ASP A 254 -26.66 -4.61 -1.90
N SER A 255 -25.67 -5.04 -1.11
CA SER A 255 -26.06 -5.75 0.11
C SER A 255 -25.94 -4.80 1.32
N LEU A 256 -26.57 -3.62 1.22
CA LEU A 256 -27.01 -2.58 2.18
C LEU A 256 -27.36 -1.11 1.70
N ILE A 257 -27.65 -0.72 0.44
CA ILE A 257 -28.46 0.51 0.12
C ILE A 257 -29.73 0.36 -0.79
N ARG A 258 -30.91 0.17 -0.17
CA ARG A 258 -32.21 0.03 -0.84
C ARG A 258 -32.69 1.40 -1.28
N ILE A 259 -32.64 1.71 -2.56
CA ILE A 259 -33.29 2.90 -3.11
C ILE A 259 -34.76 2.55 -3.35
N SER A 260 -35.64 3.02 -2.45
CA SER A 260 -37.08 3.11 -2.75
C SER A 260 -37.33 4.37 -3.59
N PRO A 261 -38.14 4.30 -4.65
CA PRO A 261 -38.64 5.49 -5.32
C PRO A 261 -39.73 6.10 -4.43
N ASP A 262 -39.49 7.29 -3.91
CA ASP A 262 -40.53 8.11 -3.29
C ASP A 262 -41.11 9.01 -4.38
N ASP A 263 -42.35 8.71 -4.77
CA ASP A 263 -43.17 9.52 -5.67
C ASP A 263 -43.51 10.85 -4.98
N GLY A 264 -42.95 11.94 -5.50
CA GLY A 264 -43.27 13.30 -5.07
C GLY A 264 -43.52 14.20 -6.27
N ASP A 265 -44.77 14.21 -6.74
CA ASP A 265 -45.30 15.23 -7.65
C ASP A 265 -45.05 16.64 -7.10
N SER A 266 -44.41 17.48 -7.91
CA SER A 266 -44.58 18.93 -7.82
C SER A 266 -44.31 19.57 -9.18
N ASP A 267 -45.41 19.79 -9.90
CA ASP A 267 -45.53 20.84 -10.91
C ASP A 267 -45.07 22.19 -10.33
N GLY A 268 -44.15 22.84 -11.03
CA GLY A 268 -43.62 24.14 -10.66
C GLY A 268 -42.80 24.76 -11.77
N ASP A 269 -43.50 25.27 -12.79
CA ASP A 269 -42.97 26.22 -13.77
C ASP A 269 -42.37 27.44 -13.03
N GLY A 270 -41.10 27.74 -13.31
CA GLY A 270 -40.32 28.68 -12.51
C GLY A 270 -38.93 28.93 -13.11
N ASP A 271 -38.93 29.63 -14.25
CA ASP A 271 -37.75 30.20 -14.88
C ASP A 271 -37.06 31.18 -13.91
N ILE A 272 -35.96 30.74 -13.28
CA ILE A 272 -35.02 31.61 -12.55
C ILE A 272 -33.60 31.28 -13.01
N LEU A 273 -33.08 32.18 -13.85
CA LEU A 273 -31.67 32.38 -14.15
C LEU A 273 -30.83 32.38 -12.86
N GLY A 274 -30.16 31.27 -12.60
CA GLY A 274 -29.15 31.10 -11.56
C GLY A 274 -27.95 30.39 -12.14
N SER A 275 -26.90 31.17 -12.42
CA SER A 275 -25.55 30.72 -12.77
C SER A 275 -25.01 29.75 -11.70
N GLY A 276 -25.29 28.47 -11.85
CA GLY A 276 -24.51 27.38 -11.27
C GLY A 276 -23.80 26.70 -12.41
N GLU A 277 -22.49 26.91 -12.53
CA GLU A 277 -21.62 26.09 -13.38
C GLU A 277 -21.75 24.64 -12.91
N THR A 278 -22.67 23.89 -13.51
CA THR A 278 -22.71 22.43 -13.37
C THR A 278 -21.45 21.92 -14.07
N LYS A 279 -20.33 21.88 -13.35
CA LYS A 279 -19.07 21.32 -13.84
C LYS A 279 -19.40 19.98 -14.49
N SER A 280 -19.27 19.89 -15.80
CA SER A 280 -19.42 18.62 -16.48
C SER A 280 -18.25 17.76 -16.03
N TYR A 281 -18.54 16.67 -15.33
CA TYR A 281 -17.52 15.74 -14.86
C TYR A 281 -16.94 15.00 -16.08
N ARG A 282 -15.98 15.61 -16.78
CA ARG A 282 -15.47 15.12 -18.07
C ARG A 282 -14.98 13.68 -17.99
N LEU A 283 -14.18 13.37 -16.96
CA LEU A 283 -13.69 12.01 -16.71
C LEU A 283 -14.82 11.05 -16.34
N ARG A 284 -15.83 11.49 -15.60
CA ARG A 284 -17.00 10.66 -15.26
C ARG A 284 -17.82 10.31 -16.50
N SER A 285 -18.07 11.29 -17.38
CA SER A 285 -18.74 11.05 -18.65
C SER A 285 -17.92 10.10 -19.53
N TYR A 286 -16.59 10.21 -19.51
CA TYR A 286 -15.70 9.31 -20.23
C TYR A 286 -15.83 7.87 -19.70
N VAL A 287 -15.84 7.68 -18.38
CA VAL A 287 -16.07 6.37 -17.76
C VAL A 287 -17.43 5.79 -18.15
N MET A 288 -18.48 6.61 -18.20
CA MET A 288 -19.82 6.17 -18.60
C MET A 288 -19.90 5.78 -20.09
N TYR A 289 -19.02 6.33 -20.92
CA TYR A 289 -18.92 5.97 -22.34
C TYR A 289 -18.23 4.63 -22.57
N LEU A 290 -17.34 4.20 -21.66
CA LEU A 290 -16.61 2.94 -21.80
C LEU A 290 -17.55 1.73 -21.70
N ASP A 291 -17.26 0.70 -22.50
CA ASP A 291 -17.94 -0.58 -22.42
C ASP A 291 -17.54 -1.36 -21.16
N ALA A 292 -18.41 -2.28 -20.74
CA ALA A 292 -18.20 -3.06 -19.51
C ALA A 292 -16.91 -3.91 -19.55
N GLU A 293 -16.49 -4.39 -20.72
CA GLU A 293 -15.28 -5.20 -20.86
C GLU A 293 -14.03 -4.32 -20.63
N THR A 294 -13.98 -3.14 -21.26
CA THR A 294 -12.89 -2.17 -21.03
C THR A 294 -12.83 -1.71 -19.58
N LEU A 295 -13.99 -1.44 -18.97
CA LEU A 295 -14.08 -1.06 -17.56
C LEU A 295 -13.53 -2.17 -16.64
N GLN A 296 -13.91 -3.42 -16.88
CA GLN A 296 -13.40 -4.57 -16.14
C GLN A 296 -11.89 -4.73 -16.32
N ARG A 297 -11.37 -4.55 -17.54
CA ARG A 297 -9.93 -4.59 -17.79
C ARG A 297 -9.18 -3.53 -17.00
N TYR A 298 -9.74 -2.32 -16.86
CA TYR A 298 -9.15 -1.26 -16.03
C TYR A 298 -9.24 -1.56 -14.54
N ALA A 299 -10.33 -2.15 -14.06
CA ALA A 299 -10.52 -2.50 -12.66
C ALA A 299 -9.67 -3.69 -12.19
N THR A 300 -9.21 -4.54 -13.12
CA THR A 300 -8.44 -5.75 -12.80
C THR A 300 -6.96 -5.42 -12.58
N VAL A 301 -6.44 -5.77 -11.41
CA VAL A 301 -5.00 -5.73 -11.08
C VAL A 301 -4.27 -6.80 -11.88
N ARG A 302 -3.11 -6.48 -12.46
CA ARG A 302 -2.46 -7.31 -13.49
C ARG A 302 -1.64 -8.45 -12.89
N THR A 303 -0.85 -8.16 -11.85
CA THR A 303 0.10 -9.13 -11.28
C THR A 303 -0.41 -9.76 -9.98
N LYS A 304 0.06 -10.98 -9.70
CA LYS A 304 -0.26 -11.68 -8.44
C LYS A 304 0.48 -11.04 -7.27
N GLU A 305 1.65 -10.47 -7.55
CA GLU A 305 2.50 -9.73 -6.65
C GLU A 305 1.77 -8.48 -6.14
N ALA A 306 1.15 -7.70 -7.03
CA ALA A 306 0.34 -6.54 -6.64
C ALA A 306 -0.87 -6.93 -5.78
N ILE A 307 -1.59 -8.00 -6.14
CA ILE A 307 -2.72 -8.50 -5.33
C ILE A 307 -2.24 -8.90 -3.93
N SER A 308 -1.15 -9.67 -3.85
CA SER A 308 -0.57 -10.08 -2.56
C SER A 308 -0.07 -8.87 -1.76
N LEU A 309 0.41 -7.83 -2.43
CA LEU A 309 0.89 -6.60 -1.80
C LEU A 309 -0.26 -5.81 -1.16
N ILE A 310 -1.40 -5.68 -1.84
CA ILE A 310 -2.60 -5.03 -1.27
C ILE A 310 -3.04 -5.75 0.02
N GLU A 311 -3.07 -7.08 -0.01
CA GLU A 311 -3.39 -7.89 1.17
C GLU A 311 -2.39 -7.64 2.31
N LYS A 312 -1.08 -7.67 2.02
CA LYS A 312 -0.01 -7.47 3.00
C LYS A 312 -0.01 -6.06 3.58
N GLN A 313 -0.21 -5.02 2.78
CA GLN A 313 -0.34 -3.64 3.26
C GLN A 313 -1.55 -3.49 4.18
N THR A 314 -2.69 -4.08 3.81
CA THR A 314 -3.90 -4.07 4.65
C THR A 314 -3.66 -4.80 5.98
N GLN A 315 -3.01 -5.97 5.95
CA GLN A 315 -2.64 -6.71 7.16
C GLN A 315 -1.60 -5.98 8.01
N ALA A 316 -0.68 -5.23 7.41
CA ALA A 316 0.30 -4.44 8.13
C ALA A 316 -0.35 -3.27 8.89
N LEU A 317 -1.43 -2.69 8.34
CA LEU A 317 -2.16 -1.58 8.97
C LEU A 317 -3.13 -2.05 10.06
N PHE A 318 -3.93 -3.08 9.79
CA PHE A 318 -5.05 -3.48 10.66
C PHE A 318 -4.80 -4.80 11.40
N GLY A 319 -3.70 -5.49 11.12
CA GLY A 319 -3.43 -6.83 11.61
C GLY A 319 -4.05 -7.92 10.72
N ARG A 320 -3.75 -9.18 11.05
CA ARG A 320 -4.35 -10.32 10.36
C ARG A 320 -5.79 -10.52 10.84
N PRO A 321 -6.78 -10.62 9.94
CA PRO A 321 -8.14 -10.86 10.35
C PRO A 321 -8.26 -12.29 10.94
N ASP A 322 -8.66 -12.43 12.20
CA ASP A 322 -8.95 -13.74 12.83
C ASP A 322 -10.34 -14.21 12.37
N ILE A 323 -10.38 -14.72 11.13
CA ILE A 323 -11.57 -15.25 10.48
C ILE A 323 -11.74 -16.69 10.95
N ARG A 324 -12.63 -16.93 11.91
CA ARG A 324 -13.05 -18.28 12.28
C ARG A 324 -14.31 -18.63 11.50
N ILE A 325 -14.34 -19.83 10.95
CA ILE A 325 -15.56 -20.35 10.30
C ILE A 325 -16.38 -20.98 11.42
N ALA A 326 -17.54 -20.41 11.72
CA ALA A 326 -18.47 -20.98 12.68
C ALA A 326 -19.00 -22.34 12.19
N GLU A 327 -19.53 -23.16 13.09
CA GLU A 327 -20.05 -24.49 12.77
C GLU A 327 -21.21 -24.48 11.74
N ASP A 328 -21.84 -23.31 11.54
CA ASP A 328 -22.89 -23.07 10.54
C ASP A 328 -22.35 -22.64 9.16
N GLY A 329 -21.02 -22.55 8.99
CA GLY A 329 -20.38 -22.07 7.78
C GLY A 329 -20.36 -20.55 7.62
N SER A 330 -20.86 -19.79 8.61
CA SER A 330 -20.77 -18.33 8.62
C SER A 330 -19.40 -17.86 9.13
N LEU A 331 -19.05 -16.63 8.78
CA LEU A 331 -17.84 -15.99 9.26
C LEU A 331 -18.05 -15.50 10.70
N ASP A 332 -17.42 -16.13 11.68
CA ASP A 332 -17.41 -15.66 13.07
C ASP A 332 -16.48 -14.43 13.17
N THR A 333 -17.08 -13.24 13.16
CA THR A 333 -16.39 -11.96 13.39
C THR A 333 -16.54 -11.45 14.84
N SER A 334 -16.92 -12.31 15.79
CA SER A 334 -17.25 -11.88 17.17
C SER A 334 -16.07 -11.26 17.94
N ASN A 335 -14.83 -11.54 17.54
CA ASN A 335 -13.61 -10.96 18.13
C ASN A 335 -13.06 -9.74 17.38
N ASP A 336 -13.81 -9.18 16.42
CA ASP A 336 -13.33 -8.03 15.64
C ASP A 336 -13.28 -6.77 16.52
N GLU A 337 -12.07 -6.24 16.70
CA GLU A 337 -11.83 -5.08 17.55
C GLU A 337 -12.42 -3.81 16.91
N MET A 338 -13.09 -2.99 17.73
CA MET A 338 -13.62 -1.69 17.31
C MET A 338 -12.56 -0.60 17.48
N ILE A 339 -12.37 0.21 16.44
CA ILE A 339 -11.47 1.35 16.43
C ILE A 339 -12.29 2.64 16.39
N GLY A 340 -11.94 3.63 17.22
CA GLY A 340 -12.44 5.00 17.10
C GLY A 340 -11.58 5.83 16.16
N LEU A 341 -12.17 6.36 15.08
CA LEU A 341 -11.55 7.29 14.14
C LEU A 341 -12.40 8.56 14.00
N THR A 342 -11.78 9.72 13.83
CA THR A 342 -12.52 10.91 13.38
C THR A 342 -12.85 10.83 11.89
N PHE A 343 -13.80 11.64 11.42
CA PHE A 343 -14.05 11.77 9.97
C PHE A 343 -12.80 12.25 9.22
N SER A 344 -12.00 13.14 9.82
CA SER A 344 -10.73 13.56 9.24
C SER A 344 -9.76 12.37 9.10
N GLY A 345 -9.62 11.54 10.14
CA GLY A 345 -8.80 10.33 10.09
C GLY A 345 -9.27 9.33 9.04
N LEU A 346 -10.58 9.10 8.93
CA LEU A 346 -11.15 8.22 7.92
C LEU A 346 -10.94 8.76 6.49
N THR A 347 -11.10 10.07 6.30
CA THR A 347 -10.84 10.76 5.02
C THR A 347 -9.38 10.60 4.62
N MET A 348 -8.45 10.85 5.53
CA MET A 348 -7.01 10.65 5.33
C MET A 348 -6.68 9.21 4.94
N LEU A 349 -7.31 8.23 5.62
CA LEU A 349 -7.11 6.81 5.32
C LEU A 349 -7.57 6.44 3.90
N VAL A 350 -8.73 6.95 3.47
CA VAL A 350 -9.24 6.71 2.11
C VAL A 350 -8.38 7.41 1.07
N LEU A 351 -7.96 8.66 1.30
CA LEU A 351 -7.09 9.38 0.38
C LEU A 351 -5.72 8.71 0.23
N GLU A 352 -5.10 8.26 1.32
CA GLU A 352 -3.85 7.47 1.25
C GLU A 352 -4.05 6.17 0.47
N ALA A 353 -5.14 5.44 0.72
CA ALA A 353 -5.45 4.21 0.01
C ALA A 353 -5.58 4.42 -1.50
N VAL A 354 -6.28 5.49 -1.91
CA VAL A 354 -6.45 5.86 -3.32
C VAL A 354 -5.10 6.24 -3.95
N ALA A 355 -4.28 7.04 -3.26
CA ALA A 355 -2.92 7.37 -3.71
C ALA A 355 -2.04 6.12 -3.84
N PHE A 356 -2.11 5.20 -2.87
CA PHE A 356 -1.41 3.92 -2.91
C PHE A 356 -1.81 3.11 -4.14
N GLY A 357 -3.10 3.02 -4.45
CA GLY A 357 -3.59 2.35 -5.66
C GLY A 357 -3.09 2.99 -6.95
N SER A 358 -3.06 4.32 -7.01
CA SER A 358 -2.49 5.03 -8.15
C SER A 358 -0.99 4.75 -8.33
N PHE A 359 -0.21 4.77 -7.25
CA PHE A 359 1.21 4.43 -7.29
C PHE A 359 1.47 2.96 -7.60
N LEU A 360 0.58 2.06 -7.20
CA LEU A 360 0.66 0.64 -7.54
C LEU A 360 0.56 0.43 -9.06
N TRP A 361 -0.34 1.13 -9.73
CA TRP A 361 -0.43 1.11 -11.20
C TRP A 361 0.86 1.62 -11.86
N ASP A 362 1.40 2.74 -11.38
CA ASP A 362 2.63 3.31 -11.91
C ASP A 362 3.83 2.34 -11.70
N ALA A 363 3.88 1.65 -10.55
CA ALA A 363 4.91 0.67 -10.24
C ALA A 363 4.80 -0.60 -11.09
N GLU A 364 3.60 -1.15 -11.29
CA GLU A 364 3.40 -2.30 -12.19
C GLU A 364 3.79 -1.94 -13.63
N SER A 365 3.38 -0.76 -14.11
CA SER A 365 3.72 -0.28 -15.45
C SER A 365 5.23 -0.07 -15.62
N TYR A 366 5.92 0.38 -14.57
CA TYR A 366 7.38 0.51 -14.55
C TYR A 366 8.08 -0.84 -14.72
N VAL A 367 7.70 -1.82 -13.90
CA VAL A 367 8.30 -3.17 -13.95
C VAL A 367 8.04 -3.83 -15.32
N GLU A 368 6.82 -3.73 -15.83
CA GLU A 368 6.46 -4.29 -17.15
C GLU A 368 7.27 -3.67 -18.28
N SER A 369 7.49 -2.35 -18.27
CA SER A 369 8.29 -1.68 -19.30
C SER A 369 9.75 -2.16 -19.34
N LYS A 370 10.29 -2.59 -18.19
CA LYS A 370 11.64 -3.14 -18.10
C LYS A 370 11.72 -4.57 -18.63
N ASP A 371 10.68 -5.37 -18.42
CA ASP A 371 10.56 -6.71 -19.00
C ASP A 371 10.47 -6.65 -20.55
N GLU A 372 9.72 -5.69 -21.10
CA GLU A 372 9.58 -5.51 -22.56
C GLU A 372 10.85 -4.95 -23.22
N SER A 373 11.54 -4.00 -22.57
CA SER A 373 12.72 -3.34 -23.15
C SER A 373 13.94 -4.24 -23.36
N VAL A 374 14.01 -5.38 -22.67
CA VAL A 374 15.12 -6.34 -22.74
C VAL A 374 14.82 -7.48 -23.74
N THR A 375 13.57 -7.64 -24.15
CA THR A 375 13.15 -8.67 -25.13
C THR A 375 13.09 -8.18 -26.58
N SER A 376 13.36 -6.90 -26.82
CA SER A 376 13.51 -6.26 -28.15
C SER A 376 14.97 -5.97 -28.46
#